data_AF-X0XMT4-F1
#
_entry.id   AF-X0XMT4-F1
#
_cell.length_a   1.000
_cell.length_b   1.000
_cell.length_c   1.000
_cell.angle_alpha   90.00
_cell.angle_beta   90.00
_cell.angle_gamma   90.00
#
_symmetry.space_group_name_H-M   'P 1'
#
loop_
_entity.id
_entity.type
_entity.pdbx_description
1 polymer ?
#
loop_
_entity_poly.entity_id
_entity_poly.type
_entity_poly.pdbx_seq_one_letter_code
_entity_poly.pdbx_strand_id
1 'polypeptide(L)'
;DFANWDNSTDPAFLKTSRTLTQAAHEALGGEPGTRPLVVNPFAGGGAIPLEAVRIGADVFASDMNPVAVLLNRVLLEHLPASAQNLPEELRRWGRSVKNRASEELSTFYPRDGDGATP
;
A
#
# COMPACT_ATOMS: atom_id res chain seq x y z
N ASP A 1 7.89 0.82 17.28
CA ASP A 1 6.43 1.00 17.40
C ASP A 1 5.80 1.64 16.17
N PHE A 2 6.23 2.82 15.70
CA PHE A 2 5.67 3.46 14.49
C PHE A 2 5.79 2.69 13.16
N ALA A 3 6.76 1.77 13.07
CA ALA A 3 6.92 0.85 11.94
C ALA A 3 6.10 -0.45 12.08
N ASN A 4 5.38 -0.63 13.18
CA ASN A 4 4.48 -1.78 13.36
C ASN A 4 3.23 -1.58 12.50
N TRP A 5 3.00 -2.51 11.56
CA TRP A 5 1.87 -2.46 10.65
C TRP A 5 0.52 -2.55 11.35
N ASP A 6 0.43 -3.25 12.48
CA ASP A 6 -0.83 -3.39 13.22
C ASP A 6 -1.33 -2.03 13.75
N ASN A 7 -0.40 -1.09 13.98
CA ASN A 7 -0.70 0.27 14.42
C ASN A 7 -0.94 1.24 13.23
N SER A 8 -0.96 0.75 11.99
CA SER A 8 -1.09 1.59 10.78
C SER A 8 -2.42 2.34 10.69
N THR A 9 -3.45 1.87 11.40
CA THR A 9 -4.79 2.49 11.43
C THR A 9 -5.12 3.12 12.77
N ASP A 10 -4.23 3.03 13.76
CA ASP A 10 -4.44 3.64 15.07
C ASP A 10 -4.33 5.17 14.95
N PRO A 11 -5.38 5.92 15.35
CA PRO A 11 -5.38 7.38 15.25
C PRO A 11 -4.24 8.07 16.03
N ALA A 12 -3.82 7.53 17.17
CA ALA A 12 -2.74 8.09 17.98
C ALA A 12 -1.40 7.98 17.24
N PHE A 13 -1.13 6.82 16.63
CA PHE A 13 0.08 6.62 15.83
C PHE A 13 0.06 7.45 14.56
N LEU A 14 -1.07 7.48 13.83
CA LEU A 14 -1.23 8.27 12.62
C LEU A 14 -1.04 9.76 12.85
N LYS A 15 -1.70 10.31 13.88
CA LYS A 15 -1.59 11.74 14.21
C LYS A 15 -0.17 12.08 14.61
N THR A 16 0.45 11.26 15.47
CA THR A 16 1.82 11.50 15.93
C THR A 16 2.82 11.43 14.79
N SER A 17 2.75 10.42 13.91
CA SER A 17 3.61 10.33 12.72
C SER A 17 3.49 11.56 11.84
N ARG A 18 2.27 12.03 11.56
CA ARG A 18 2.04 13.23 10.75
C ARG A 18 2.59 14.50 11.38
N THR A 19 2.43 14.66 12.69
CA THR A 19 3.00 15.79 13.42
C THR A 19 4.53 15.76 13.39
N LEU A 20 5.14 14.60 13.58
CA LEU A 20 6.59 14.44 13.50
C LEU A 20 7.13 14.72 12.10
N THR A 21 6.47 14.20 11.06
CA THR A 21 6.83 14.47 9.66
C THR A 21 6.76 15.97 9.35
N GLN A 22 5.69 16.65 9.78
CA GLN A 22 5.54 18.10 9.56
C GLN A 22 6.63 18.89 10.28
N ALA A 23 6.87 18.59 11.56
CA ALA A 23 7.88 19.28 12.36
C ALA A 23 9.28 19.08 11.78
N ALA A 24 9.60 17.88 11.29
CA ALA A 24 10.87 17.58 10.64
C ALA A 24 11.02 18.34 9.31
N HIS A 25 9.95 18.40 8.51
CA HIS A 25 9.95 19.14 7.24
C HIS A 25 10.27 20.63 7.46
N GLU A 26 9.58 21.27 8.40
CA GLU A 26 9.80 22.69 8.73
C GLU A 26 11.19 22.92 9.33
N ALA A 27 11.64 22.05 10.24
CA ALA A 27 12.98 22.15 10.85
C ALA A 27 14.13 21.98 9.85
N LEU A 28 13.90 21.25 8.75
CA LEU A 28 14.88 21.03 7.68
C LEU A 28 14.77 22.05 6.54
N GLY A 29 14.04 23.15 6.74
CA GLY A 29 13.93 24.27 5.79
C GLY A 29 12.77 24.15 4.81
N GLY A 30 11.82 23.24 5.05
CA GLY A 30 10.55 23.22 4.35
C GLY A 30 9.67 24.41 4.75
N GLU A 31 8.93 24.95 3.78
CA GLU A 31 8.03 26.08 4.04
C GLU A 31 6.87 25.67 4.96
N PRO A 32 6.49 26.50 5.95
CA PRO A 32 5.36 26.22 6.83
C PRO A 32 4.07 25.92 6.05
N GLY A 33 3.38 24.85 6.45
CA GLY A 33 2.15 24.40 5.79
C GLY A 33 2.35 23.63 4.48
N THR A 34 3.59 23.46 4.01
CA THR A 34 3.93 22.50 2.94
C THR A 34 4.31 21.13 3.53
N ARG A 35 4.47 20.13 2.67
CA ARG A 35 4.81 18.75 3.03
C ARG A 35 6.08 18.29 2.31
N PRO A 36 6.80 17.32 2.88
CA PRO A 36 7.91 16.71 2.17
C PRO A 36 7.38 15.91 0.97
N LEU A 37 8.11 15.93 -0.14
CA LEU A 37 7.81 15.17 -1.35
C LEU A 37 8.67 13.90 -1.41
N VAL A 38 8.03 12.74 -1.48
CA VAL A 38 8.67 11.45 -1.71
C VAL A 38 8.52 11.06 -3.18
N VAL A 39 9.64 10.81 -3.87
CA VAL A 39 9.62 10.32 -5.26
C VAL A 39 10.10 8.88 -5.29
N ASN A 40 9.25 7.97 -5.77
CA ASN A 40 9.58 6.56 -5.92
C ASN A 40 9.42 6.08 -7.37
N PRO A 41 10.51 5.98 -8.14
CA PRO A 41 10.45 5.63 -9.56
C PRO A 41 10.32 4.12 -9.85
N PHE A 42 10.36 3.27 -8.82
CA PHE A 42 10.22 1.82 -8.89
C PHE A 42 9.21 1.36 -7.85
N ALA A 43 8.00 1.89 -7.95
CA ALA A 43 7.00 1.77 -6.90
C ALA A 43 6.49 0.35 -6.67
N GLY A 44 6.57 -0.52 -7.68
CA GLY A 44 6.15 -1.92 -7.58
C GLY A 44 4.75 -2.03 -6.98
N GLY A 45 4.62 -2.83 -5.92
CA GLY A 45 3.35 -3.03 -5.20
C GLY A 45 2.88 -1.86 -4.31
N GLY A 46 3.64 -0.75 -4.21
CA GLY A 46 3.15 0.48 -3.59
C GLY A 46 3.40 0.65 -2.09
N ALA A 47 4.22 -0.20 -1.46
CA ALA A 47 4.48 -0.11 -0.02
C ALA A 47 5.07 1.25 0.42
N ILE A 48 6.11 1.72 -0.28
CA ILE A 48 6.74 3.03 0.00
C ILE A 48 5.75 4.19 -0.19
N PRO A 49 5.04 4.31 -1.34
CA PRO A 49 4.15 5.44 -1.51
C PRO A 49 2.92 5.40 -0.59
N LEU A 50 2.41 4.21 -0.24
CA LEU A 50 1.36 4.07 0.78
C LEU A 50 1.82 4.62 2.13
N GLU A 51 3.03 4.24 2.54
CA GLU A 51 3.61 4.68 3.81
C GLU A 51 3.85 6.19 3.83
N ALA A 52 4.36 6.76 2.75
CA ALA A 52 4.58 8.21 2.61
C ALA A 52 3.28 9.00 2.84
N VAL A 53 2.18 8.59 2.20
CA VAL A 53 0.87 9.23 2.38
C VAL A 53 0.35 9.01 3.80
N ARG A 54 0.56 7.83 4.38
CA ARG A 54 0.14 7.51 5.75
C ARG A 54 0.73 8.49 6.76
N ILE A 55 2.04 8.75 6.66
CA ILE A 55 2.77 9.68 7.54
C ILE A 55 2.65 11.15 7.14
N GLY A 56 1.85 11.48 6.12
CA GLY A 56 1.51 12.85 5.74
C GLY A 56 2.47 13.54 4.75
N ALA A 57 3.32 12.79 4.06
CA ALA A 57 4.11 13.29 2.94
C ALA A 57 3.29 13.33 1.64
N ASP A 58 3.66 14.21 0.72
CA ASP A 58 3.21 14.12 -0.67
C ASP A 58 4.06 13.10 -1.40
N VAL A 59 3.49 12.43 -2.41
CA VAL A 59 4.16 11.33 -3.10
C VAL A 59 3.99 11.39 -4.61
N PHE A 60 5.08 11.11 -5.33
CA PHE A 60 5.08 10.78 -6.75
C PHE A 60 5.62 9.37 -6.92
N ALA A 61 4.81 8.47 -7.47
CA ALA A 61 5.16 7.08 -7.68
C ALA A 61 5.05 6.73 -9.16
N SER A 62 6.07 6.06 -9.70
CA SER A 62 6.04 5.50 -11.05
C SER A 62 6.58 4.08 -11.07
N ASP A 63 6.22 3.35 -12.11
CA ASP A 63 6.80 2.06 -12.43
C ASP A 63 6.67 1.83 -13.94
N MET A 64 7.60 1.10 -14.54
CA MET A 64 7.49 0.72 -15.96
C MET A 64 6.49 -0.41 -16.17
N ASN A 65 6.25 -1.22 -15.14
CA ASN A 65 5.27 -2.29 -15.21
C ASN A 65 3.85 -1.71 -15.09
N PRO A 66 3.00 -1.82 -16.12
CA PRO A 66 1.64 -1.27 -16.08
C PRO A 66 0.77 -1.91 -14.97
N VAL A 67 1.07 -3.13 -14.54
CA VAL A 67 0.39 -3.78 -13.41
C VAL A 67 0.72 -3.06 -12.10
N ALA A 68 1.99 -2.72 -11.88
CA ALA A 68 2.41 -1.96 -10.71
C ALA A 68 1.77 -0.56 -10.69
N VAL A 69 1.74 0.12 -11.85
CA VAL A 69 1.05 1.42 -11.99
C VAL A 69 -0.43 1.30 -11.61
N LEU A 70 -1.14 0.29 -12.11
CA LEU A 70 -2.56 0.08 -11.78
C LEU A 70 -2.76 -0.18 -10.27
N LEU A 71 -1.93 -1.02 -9.66
CA LEU A 71 -2.00 -1.30 -8.22
C LEU A 71 -1.86 -0.03 -7.40
N ASN A 72 -0.87 0.81 -7.72
CA ASN A 72 -0.63 2.06 -7.01
C ASN A 72 -1.79 3.04 -7.14
N ARG A 73 -2.39 3.17 -8.34
CA ARG A 73 -3.58 4.02 -8.54
C ARG A 73 -4.78 3.52 -7.75
N VAL A 74 -5.04 2.22 -7.76
CA VAL A 74 -6.14 1.64 -6.96
C VAL A 74 -5.93 1.89 -5.47
N LEU A 75 -4.73 1.62 -4.97
CA LEU A 75 -4.37 1.73 -3.57
C LEU A 75 -4.42 3.17 -3.03
N LEU A 76 -3.84 4.12 -3.78
CA LEU A 76 -3.60 5.48 -3.32
C LEU A 76 -4.70 6.48 -3.73
N GLU A 77 -5.36 6.24 -4.87
CA GLU A 77 -6.36 7.18 -5.41
C GLU A 77 -7.78 6.62 -5.23
N HIS A 78 -8.05 5.39 -5.67
CA HIS A 78 -9.42 4.89 -5.80
C HIS A 78 -10.03 4.34 -4.50
N LEU A 79 -9.24 3.64 -3.68
CA LEU A 79 -9.74 3.13 -2.39
C LEU A 79 -10.07 4.26 -1.42
N PRO A 80 -9.23 5.29 -1.21
CA PRO A 80 -9.56 6.42 -0.34
C PRO A 80 -10.74 7.26 -0.87
N ALA A 81 -10.90 7.35 -2.19
CA ALA A 81 -12.00 8.08 -2.83
C ALA A 81 -13.38 7.41 -2.68
N SER A 82 -13.49 6.34 -1.89
CA SER A 82 -14.77 5.70 -1.55
C SER A 82 -15.55 5.17 -2.76
N ALA A 83 -14.86 4.49 -3.69
CA ALA A 83 -15.53 3.75 -4.75
C ALA A 83 -16.46 2.70 -4.14
N GLN A 84 -17.77 2.92 -4.26
CA GLN A 84 -18.78 1.98 -3.77
C GLN A 84 -18.52 0.60 -4.39
N ASN A 85 -18.50 -0.44 -3.56
CA ASN A 85 -18.33 -1.86 -3.93
C ASN A 85 -16.93 -2.32 -4.36
N LEU A 86 -15.95 -1.43 -4.60
CA LEU A 86 -14.61 -1.84 -5.07
C LEU A 86 -13.90 -2.85 -4.14
N PRO A 87 -13.89 -2.69 -2.80
CA PRO A 87 -13.28 -3.69 -1.92
C PRO A 87 -13.94 -5.07 -2.01
N GLU A 88 -15.25 -5.12 -2.19
CA GLU A 88 -15.99 -6.38 -2.31
C GLU A 88 -15.72 -7.06 -3.66
N GLU A 89 -15.69 -6.28 -4.75
CA GLU A 89 -15.33 -6.79 -6.08
C GLU A 89 -13.89 -7.31 -6.13
N LEU A 90 -12.94 -6.59 -5.52
CA LEU A 90 -11.55 -7.06 -5.39
C LEU A 90 -11.48 -8.39 -4.64
N ARG A 91 -12.24 -8.55 -3.55
CA ARG A 91 -12.31 -9.83 -2.81
C ARG A 91 -12.97 -10.94 -3.63
N ARG A 92 -14.00 -10.62 -4.43
CA ARG A 92 -14.67 -11.59 -5.32
C ARG A 92 -13.70 -12.10 -6.39
N TRP A 93 -13.06 -11.19 -7.12
CA TRP A 93 -12.10 -11.53 -8.17
C TRP A 93 -10.85 -12.19 -7.60
N GLY A 94 -10.32 -11.69 -6.49
CA GLY A 94 -9.17 -12.30 -5.81
C GLY A 94 -9.43 -13.76 -5.41
N ARG A 95 -10.62 -14.08 -4.88
CA ARG A 95 -11.03 -15.47 -4.61
C ARG A 95 -11.12 -16.31 -5.89
N SER A 96 -11.71 -15.77 -6.94
CA SER A 96 -11.84 -16.47 -8.23
C SER A 96 -10.47 -16.83 -8.82
N VAL A 97 -9.56 -15.86 -8.87
CA VAL A 97 -8.18 -16.06 -9.35
C VAL A 97 -7.44 -17.06 -8.46
N LYS A 98 -7.53 -16.92 -7.13
CA LYS A 98 -6.89 -17.84 -6.19
C LYS A 98 -7.37 -19.28 -6.39
N ASN A 99 -8.68 -19.50 -6.50
CA ASN A 99 -9.25 -20.84 -6.66
C ASN A 99 -8.77 -21.49 -7.97
N ARG A 100 -8.80 -20.74 -9.08
CA ARG A 100 -8.31 -21.23 -10.38
C ARG A 100 -6.81 -21.53 -10.35
N ALA A 101 -6.02 -20.63 -9.79
CA ALA A 101 -4.59 -20.84 -9.64
C ALA A 101 -4.29 -22.08 -8.79
N SER A 102 -4.99 -22.27 -7.67
CA SER A 102 -4.84 -23.47 -6.83
C SER A 102 -5.20 -24.77 -7.56
N GLU A 103 -6.23 -24.76 -8.41
CA GLU A 103 -6.62 -25.92 -9.21
C GLU A 103 -5.58 -26.24 -10.30
N GLU A 104 -5.23 -25.24 -11.12
CA GLU A 104 -4.30 -25.38 -12.25
C GLU A 104 -2.87 -25.71 -11.78
N LEU A 105 -2.44 -25.14 -10.65
CA LEU A 105 -1.07 -25.32 -10.13
C LEU A 105 -0.92 -26.53 -9.20
N SER A 106 -2.01 -27.18 -8.79
CA SER A 106 -1.98 -28.32 -7.84
C SER A 106 -1.08 -29.48 -8.28
N THR A 107 -0.92 -29.67 -9.58
CA THR A 107 -0.05 -30.72 -10.14
C THR A 107 1.44 -30.37 -10.02
N PHE A 108 1.77 -29.07 -10.03
CA PHE A 108 3.14 -28.57 -9.98
C PHE A 108 3.60 -28.22 -8.56
N TYR A 109 2.66 -27.81 -7.70
CA TYR A 109 2.86 -27.45 -6.30
C TYR A 109 1.92 -28.26 -5.42
N PRO A 110 2.21 -29.56 -5.22
CA PRO A 110 1.40 -30.40 -4.34
C PRO A 110 1.49 -29.89 -2.90
N ARG A 111 0.47 -30.24 -2.09
CA ARG A 111 0.48 -29.88 -0.67
C ARG A 111 1.62 -30.60 0.04
N ASP A 112 2.32 -29.86 0.90
CA ASP A 112 3.31 -30.44 1.79
C ASP A 112 2.62 -31.31 2.86
N GLY A 113 3.37 -32.21 3.49
CA GLY A 113 2.84 -33.17 4.47
C GLY A 113 2.23 -32.53 5.73
N ASP A 114 2.49 -31.25 5.97
CA ASP A 114 1.92 -30.42 7.04
C ASP A 114 0.68 -29.62 6.59
N GLY A 115 0.25 -29.77 5.34
CA GLY A 115 -0.86 -29.05 4.75
C GLY A 115 -0.52 -27.65 4.24
N ALA A 116 0.74 -27.22 4.30
CA ALA A 116 1.20 -26.01 3.64
C ALA A 116 1.07 -26.13 2.12
N THR A 117 0.82 -25.01 1.47
CA THR A 117 0.87 -24.88 0.00
C THR A 117 2.01 -23.91 -0.29
N PRO A 118 2.97 -24.26 -1.17
CA PRO A 118 4.05 -23.35 -1.57
C PRO A 118 3.53 -22.00 -2.09
#